data_AF-A0A7S4CD56-F1
#
_entry.id   AF-A0A7S4CD56-F1
#
_cell.length_a   1.000
_cell.length_b   1.000
_cell.length_c   1.000
_cell.angle_alpha   90.00
_cell.angle_beta   90.00
_cell.angle_gamma   90.00
#
_symmetry.space_group_name_H-M   'P 1'
#
loop_
_entity.id
_entity.type
_entity.pdbx_description
1 polymer ?
#
loop_
_entity_poly.entity_id
_entity_poly.type
_entity_poly.pdbx_seq_one_letter_code
_entity_poly.pdbx_strand_id
1 'polypeptide(L)'
;DKQEIFTKLVQAVQTVNNPMASQAERVTSSQYIEQMKSQLGPSLAEFGFAYAEAHNQSEFVQHLGYHFLEHVIYNHWNAMNPEGKANLKAMAVSLLQKAP
;
A
#
# COMPACT_ATOMS: atom_id res chain seq x y z
N ASP A 1 -2.14 1.46 -16.11
CA ASP A 1 -2.51 2.82 -15.65
C ASP A 1 -2.42 2.85 -14.12
N LYS A 2 -1.81 3.88 -13.50
CA LYS A 2 -1.65 3.97 -12.03
C LYS A 2 -3.03 4.01 -11.33
N GLN A 3 -4.01 4.67 -11.94
CA GLN A 3 -5.37 4.79 -11.37
C GLN A 3 -6.12 3.45 -11.37
N GLU A 4 -5.91 2.65 -12.40
CA GLU A 4 -6.50 1.32 -12.50
C GLU A 4 -5.92 0.37 -11.44
N ILE A 5 -4.59 0.39 -11.26
CA ILE A 5 -3.92 -0.36 -10.18
C ILE A 5 -4.46 0.08 -8.83
N PHE A 6 -4.65 1.38 -8.64
CA PHE A 6 -5.19 1.94 -7.40
C PHE A 6 -6.56 1.34 -7.06
N THR A 7 -7.48 1.42 -8.02
CA THR A 7 -8.85 0.94 -7.86
C THR A 7 -8.89 -0.57 -7.58
N LYS A 8 -8.06 -1.36 -8.29
CA LYS A 8 -8.02 -2.82 -8.10
C LYS A 8 -7.47 -3.22 -6.73
N LEU A 9 -6.48 -2.51 -6.21
CA LEU A 9 -5.93 -2.78 -4.87
C LEU A 9 -6.91 -2.43 -3.76
N VAL A 10 -7.68 -1.34 -3.90
CA VAL A 10 -8.78 -1.02 -2.99
C VAL A 10 -9.82 -2.14 -2.97
N GLN A 11 -10.25 -2.61 -4.14
CA GLN A 11 -11.19 -3.72 -4.24
C GLN A 11 -10.63 -5.01 -3.65
N ALA A 12 -9.34 -5.31 -3.89
CA ALA A 12 -8.69 -6.50 -3.37
C ALA A 12 -8.65 -6.50 -1.83
N VAL A 13 -8.23 -5.39 -1.20
CA VAL A 13 -8.16 -5.34 0.27
C VAL A 13 -9.54 -5.39 0.91
N GLN A 14 -10.54 -4.77 0.30
CA GLN A 14 -11.92 -4.87 0.76
C GLN A 14 -12.44 -6.31 0.63
N THR A 15 -12.13 -6.99 -0.47
CA THR A 15 -12.54 -8.39 -0.69
C THR A 15 -11.89 -9.34 0.31
N VAL A 16 -10.59 -9.18 0.60
CA VAL A 16 -9.87 -9.99 1.61
C VAL A 16 -10.52 -9.87 2.99
N ASN A 17 -10.98 -8.67 3.34
CA ASN A 17 -11.58 -8.37 4.64
C ASN A 17 -13.12 -8.50 4.65
N ASN A 18 -13.75 -8.92 3.55
CA ASN A 18 -15.20 -9.08 3.47
C ASN A 18 -15.63 -10.47 3.95
N PRO A 19 -16.41 -10.59 5.05
CA PRO A 19 -16.85 -11.89 5.58
C PRO A 19 -17.77 -12.66 4.61
N MET A 20 -18.42 -11.96 3.67
CA MET A 20 -19.32 -12.56 2.68
C MET A 20 -18.61 -12.97 1.39
N ALA A 21 -17.35 -12.56 1.18
CA ALA A 21 -16.57 -13.01 0.03
C ALA A 21 -16.21 -14.50 0.19
N SER A 22 -16.27 -15.23 -0.92
CA SER A 22 -15.87 -16.63 -0.98
C SER A 22 -14.37 -16.80 -0.74
N GLN A 23 -13.95 -18.00 -0.34
CA GLN A 23 -12.54 -18.30 -0.14
C GLN A 23 -11.71 -18.09 -1.43
N ALA A 24 -12.27 -18.44 -2.59
CA ALA A 24 -11.59 -18.27 -3.88
C ALA A 24 -11.31 -16.78 -4.17
N GLU A 25 -12.31 -15.91 -3.99
CA GLU A 25 -12.16 -14.46 -4.19
C GLU A 25 -11.13 -13.85 -3.24
N ARG A 26 -11.13 -14.26 -1.97
CA ARG A 26 -10.12 -13.80 -1.00
C ARG A 26 -8.72 -14.25 -1.40
N VAL A 27 -8.53 -15.50 -1.81
CA VAL A 27 -7.23 -16.03 -2.26
C VAL A 27 -6.73 -15.25 -3.47
N THR A 28 -7.56 -15.06 -4.49
CA THR A 28 -7.18 -14.30 -5.69
C THR A 28 -6.83 -12.85 -5.34
N SER A 29 -7.60 -12.21 -4.44
CA SER A 29 -7.33 -10.84 -4.00
C SER A 29 -6.03 -10.71 -3.21
N SER A 30 -5.77 -11.65 -2.29
CA SER A 30 -4.51 -11.70 -1.53
C SER A 30 -3.30 -11.91 -2.46
N GLN A 31 -3.41 -12.82 -3.43
CA GLN A 31 -2.36 -13.06 -4.43
C GLN A 31 -2.08 -11.82 -5.26
N TYR A 32 -3.12 -11.08 -5.65
CA TYR A 32 -2.96 -9.83 -6.38
C TYR A 32 -2.20 -8.78 -5.55
N ILE A 33 -2.52 -8.63 -4.27
CA ILE A 33 -1.80 -7.70 -3.37
C ILE A 33 -0.31 -8.07 -3.29
N GLU A 34 0.03 -9.35 -3.10
CA GLU A 34 1.43 -9.81 -3.05
C GLU A 34 2.15 -9.65 -4.39
N GLN A 35 1.47 -9.92 -5.51
CA GLN A 35 2.00 -9.69 -6.84
C GLN A 35 2.37 -8.22 -7.03
N MET A 36 1.50 -7.30 -6.58
CA MET A 36 1.78 -5.87 -6.71
C MET A 36 2.96 -5.41 -5.86
N LYS A 37 3.13 -5.95 -4.65
CA LYS A 37 4.32 -5.67 -3.81
C LYS A 37 5.62 -6.01 -4.55
N SER A 38 5.65 -7.20 -5.16
CA SER A 38 6.81 -7.68 -5.92
C SER A 38 7.06 -6.87 -7.20
N GLN A 39 6.00 -6.53 -7.95
CA GLN A 39 6.12 -5.87 -9.25
C GLN A 39 6.48 -4.38 -9.15
N LEU A 40 5.98 -3.67 -8.13
CA LEU A 40 6.19 -2.22 -8.00
C LEU A 40 7.52 -1.86 -7.32
N GLY A 41 8.07 -2.78 -6.51
CA GLY A 41 9.34 -2.56 -5.81
C GLY A 41 9.34 -1.24 -5.02
N PRO A 42 10.39 -0.39 -5.16
CA PRO A 42 10.43 0.91 -4.47
C PRO A 42 9.28 1.86 -4.81
N SER A 43 8.69 1.76 -6.01
CA SER A 43 7.57 2.62 -6.44
C SER A 43 6.29 2.35 -5.64
N LEU A 44 6.23 1.21 -4.94
CA LEU A 44 5.13 0.87 -4.03
C LEU A 44 4.96 1.93 -2.92
N ALA A 45 6.02 2.67 -2.58
CA ALA A 45 5.94 3.74 -1.58
C ALA A 45 4.96 4.86 -1.97
N GLU A 46 4.88 5.23 -3.26
CA GLU A 46 3.94 6.25 -3.74
C GLU A 46 2.49 5.80 -3.54
N PHE A 47 2.21 4.52 -3.84
CA PHE A 47 0.91 3.92 -3.59
C PHE A 47 0.62 3.83 -2.10
N GLY A 48 1.60 3.40 -1.31
CA GLY A 48 1.49 3.31 0.14
C GLY A 48 1.11 4.63 0.79
N PHE A 49 1.80 5.71 0.40
CA PHE A 49 1.49 7.06 0.86
C PHE A 49 0.09 7.52 0.43
N ALA A 50 -0.27 7.33 -0.84
CA ALA A 50 -1.58 7.72 -1.36
C ALA A 50 -2.74 7.00 -0.66
N TYR A 51 -2.59 5.72 -0.33
CA TYR A 51 -3.60 4.97 0.43
C TYR A 51 -3.66 5.39 1.90
N ALA A 52 -2.51 5.62 2.54
CA ALA A 52 -2.44 6.04 3.92
C ALA A 52 -3.10 7.43 4.14
N GLU A 53 -3.00 8.32 3.16
CA GLU A 53 -3.68 9.64 3.18
C GLU A 53 -5.14 9.60 2.69
N ALA A 54 -5.65 8.46 2.20
CA ALA A 54 -6.98 8.38 1.62
C ALA A 54 -8.08 8.34 2.71
N HIS A 55 -8.33 9.47 3.37
CA HIS A 55 -9.31 9.60 4.46
C HIS A 55 -10.76 9.33 4.04
N ASN A 56 -11.05 9.35 2.74
CA ASN A 56 -12.36 8.99 2.19
C ASN A 56 -12.53 7.48 1.91
N GLN A 57 -11.49 6.68 2.15
CA GLN A 57 -11.50 5.22 2.01
C GLN A 57 -11.60 4.54 3.38
N SER A 58 -11.89 3.23 3.37
CA SER A 58 -11.95 2.45 4.60
C SER A 58 -10.60 2.36 5.31
N GLU A 59 -10.63 2.10 6.61
CA GLU A 59 -9.44 1.93 7.45
C GLU A 59 -8.57 0.77 6.97
N PHE A 60 -9.15 -0.25 6.33
CA PHE A 60 -8.41 -1.33 5.67
C PHE A 60 -7.53 -0.83 4.52
N VAL A 61 -7.99 0.15 3.75
CA VAL A 61 -7.20 0.78 2.67
C VAL A 61 -6.06 1.59 3.27
N GLN A 62 -6.35 2.39 4.30
CA GLN A 62 -5.32 3.17 4.99
C GLN A 62 -4.24 2.27 5.60
N HIS A 63 -4.65 1.19 6.28
CA HIS A 63 -3.76 0.17 6.83
C HIS A 63 -2.91 -0.50 5.74
N LEU A 64 -3.50 -0.84 4.58
CA LEU A 64 -2.74 -1.36 3.45
C LEU A 64 -1.65 -0.36 3.00
N GLY A 65 -1.96 0.94 3.00
CA GLY A 65 -1.02 2.00 2.72
C GLY A 65 0.22 1.96 3.63
N TYR A 66 -0.02 1.90 4.94
CA TYR A 66 1.06 1.75 5.93
C TYR A 66 1.86 0.46 5.73
N HIS A 67 1.18 -0.66 5.49
CA HIS A 67 1.84 -1.94 5.23
C HIS A 67 2.71 -1.91 3.96
N PHE A 68 2.33 -1.14 2.94
CA PHE A 68 3.15 -0.96 1.74
C PHE A 68 4.41 -0.13 2.02
N LEU A 69 4.29 0.95 2.78
CA LEU A 69 5.44 1.74 3.21
C LEU A 69 6.41 0.89 4.03
N GLU A 70 5.88 0.12 4.98
CA GLU A 70 6.64 -0.85 5.79
C GLU A 70 7.37 -1.86 4.89
N HIS A 71 6.67 -2.47 3.93
CA HIS A 71 7.26 -3.43 2.99
C HIS A 71 8.44 -2.84 2.22
N VAL A 72 8.33 -1.59 1.76
CA VAL A 72 9.41 -0.90 1.05
C VAL A 72 10.62 -0.67 1.97
N ILE A 73 10.39 -0.29 3.22
CA ILE A 73 11.46 -0.11 4.20
C ILE A 73 12.17 -1.45 4.45
N TYR A 74 11.44 -2.53 4.72
CA TYR A 74 12.09 -3.81 5.03
C TYR A 74 12.84 -4.41 3.85
N ASN A 75 12.30 -4.32 2.63
CA ASN A 75 12.83 -5.08 1.49
C ASN A 75 13.71 -4.25 0.54
N HIS A 76 13.52 -2.93 0.49
CA HIS A 76 14.19 -2.09 -0.50
C HIS A 76 15.09 -1.00 0.09
N TRP A 77 15.07 -0.77 1.41
CA TRP A 77 15.84 0.30 2.04
C TRP A 77 17.35 0.22 1.77
N ASN A 78 17.95 -0.96 1.86
CA ASN A 78 19.40 -1.11 1.68
C ASN A 78 19.87 -0.81 0.26
N ALA A 79 19.02 -1.08 -0.74
CA ALA A 79 19.29 -0.80 -2.15
C ALA A 79 18.90 0.63 -2.57
N MET A 80 18.18 1.37 -1.71
CA MET A 80 17.69 2.71 -2.01
C MET A 80 18.80 3.76 -1.88
N ASN A 81 18.86 4.68 -2.83
CA ASN A 81 19.77 5.82 -2.79
C ASN A 81 19.38 6.82 -1.66
N PRO A 82 20.28 7.75 -1.28
CA PRO A 82 20.01 8.69 -0.19
C PRO A 82 18.77 9.57 -0.41
N GLU A 83 18.51 9.97 -1.65
CA GLU A 83 17.35 10.78 -2.03
C GLU A 83 16.03 10.01 -1.81
N GLY A 84 15.94 8.77 -2.27
CA GLY A 84 14.77 7.91 -2.06
C GLY A 84 14.49 7.68 -0.57
N LYS A 85 15.55 7.49 0.23
CA LYS A 85 15.43 7.35 1.70
C LYS A 85 14.89 8.63 2.34
N ALA A 86 15.37 9.79 1.90
CA ALA A 86 14.89 11.09 2.37
C ALA A 86 13.41 11.30 2.00
N ASN A 87 13.02 10.96 0.76
CA ASN A 87 11.64 11.05 0.30
C ASN A 87 10.70 10.15 1.10
N LEU A 88 11.08 8.88 1.33
CA LEU A 88 10.29 7.95 2.13
C LEU A 88 10.15 8.42 3.59
N LYS A 89 11.21 8.99 4.17
CA LYS A 89 11.16 9.61 5.48
C LYS A 89 10.22 10.82 5.51
N ALA A 90 10.27 11.68 4.49
CA ALA A 90 9.41 12.85 4.40
C ALA A 90 7.92 12.46 4.28
N MET A 91 7.61 11.42 3.50
CA MET A 91 6.27 10.83 3.44
C MET A 91 5.80 10.35 4.82
N ALA A 92 6.62 9.57 5.53
CA ALA A 92 6.27 9.08 6.87
C ALA A 92 6.05 10.22 7.88
N VAL A 93 6.89 11.26 7.86
CA VAL A 93 6.72 12.45 8.73
C VAL A 93 5.45 13.21 8.38
N SER A 94 5.12 13.37 7.11
CA SER A 94 3.87 14.01 6.67
C SER A 94 2.64 13.26 7.20
N LEU A 95 2.65 11.92 7.18
CA LEU A 95 1.56 11.11 7.71
C LEU A 95 1.38 11.32 9.23
N LEU A 96 2.47 11.43 9.99
CA LEU A 96 2.42 11.69 11.43
C LEU A 96 1.85 13.06 11.78
N GLN A 97 2.11 14.07 10.94
CA GLN A 97 1.57 15.42 11.16
C GLN A 97 0.07 15.51 10.88
N LYS A 98 -0.47 14.55 10.14
CA LYS A 98 -1.89 14.47 9.75
C LYS A 98 -2.67 13.42 10.54
N ALA A 99 -2.01 12.69 11.44
CA ALA A 99 -2.67 11.77 12.35
C ALA A 99 -3.59 12.56 13.31
N PRO A 100 -4.85 12.13 13.50
CA PRO A 100 -5.83 12.83 14.34
C PRO A 100 -5.44 12.87 15.82
#